data_AF-A0A7S1MRE1-F1
#
_entry.id   AF-A0A7S1MRE1-F1
#
_cell.length_a   1.000
_cell.length_b   1.000
_cell.length_c   1.000
_cell.angle_alpha   90.00
_cell.angle_beta   90.00
_cell.angle_gamma   90.00
#
_symmetry.space_group_name_H-M   'P 1'
#
loop_
_entity.id
_entity.type
_entity.pdbx_description
1 polymer ?
#
loop_
_entity_poly.entity_id
_entity_poly.type
_entity_poly.pdbx_seq_one_letter_code
_entity_poly.pdbx_strand_id
1 'polypeptide(L)'
;MHGSRCWLKPRRLPASPTRGPVESSPLAQFGAQAMGNTDCHAVTGPNVAPTRKGHKVQLAVTALGPYVGTQAYHTSLSVDTVEFSFSQRGVVTTRNFQSHTHLRGGPHHIIDLGNSSLSGAQMAKAVRPFFKEQSYDLLRKNCNSFTDCALFFLLGRRLEAKYCELEQIATSADKLMGIVRVLSLGDYAPNPRANSFSIEDVIEKLGKLKMVGEDKENIGNRGYKPGQHVEVLSKMNKGWVSATVLTVTQAGAVTVLYEGGQHRKEIPSKELANVLRLYTAQDN
;
A
#
# COMPACT_ATOMS: atom_id res chain seq x y z
N MET A 1 -41.36 45.17 -18.61
CA MET A 1 -41.84 44.39 -17.45
C MET A 1 -40.67 44.16 -16.51
N HIS A 2 -40.78 44.71 -15.30
CA HIS A 2 -39.74 44.72 -14.27
C HIS A 2 -39.72 43.37 -13.54
N GLY A 3 -38.52 42.79 -13.33
CA GLY A 3 -38.32 41.55 -12.58
C GLY A 3 -37.19 41.73 -11.56
N SER A 4 -37.59 41.93 -10.31
CA SER A 4 -36.79 42.42 -9.19
C SER A 4 -35.75 41.43 -8.64
N ARG A 5 -34.59 41.97 -8.24
CA ARG A 5 -33.53 41.28 -7.49
C ARG A 5 -33.90 41.24 -6.01
N CYS A 6 -34.02 40.04 -5.43
CA CYS A 6 -34.11 39.85 -3.97
C CYS A 6 -32.71 39.67 -3.37
N TRP A 7 -32.25 40.68 -2.63
CA TRP A 7 -31.08 40.60 -1.76
C TRP A 7 -31.53 40.10 -0.37
N LEU A 8 -31.11 38.90 0.01
CA LEU A 8 -31.26 38.39 1.37
C LEU A 8 -30.16 39.00 2.26
N LYS A 9 -30.58 39.70 3.33
CA LYS A 9 -29.72 40.28 4.36
C LYS A 9 -29.07 39.18 5.23
N PRO A 10 -27.81 39.33 5.67
CA PRO A 10 -27.18 38.39 6.60
C PRO A 10 -27.73 38.53 8.03
N ARG A 11 -28.07 37.38 8.63
CA ARG A 11 -28.42 37.22 10.05
C ARG A 11 -27.16 37.42 10.91
N ARG A 12 -27.22 38.33 11.90
CA ARG A 12 -26.20 38.45 12.96
C ARG A 12 -26.37 37.30 13.96
N LEU A 13 -25.27 36.60 14.25
CA LEU A 13 -25.17 35.64 15.36
C LEU A 13 -24.84 36.39 16.68
N PRO A 14 -25.36 35.93 17.84
CA PRO A 14 -25.01 36.49 19.13
C PRO A 14 -23.60 36.05 19.59
N ALA A 15 -22.92 36.96 20.28
CA ALA A 15 -21.58 36.79 20.83
C ALA A 15 -21.51 35.72 21.93
N SER A 16 -20.44 34.94 21.93
CA SER A 16 -20.12 33.96 22.97
C SER A 16 -19.53 34.64 24.21
N PRO A 17 -19.87 34.20 25.45
CA PRO A 17 -19.26 34.72 26.66
C PRO A 17 -17.87 34.13 26.89
N THR A 18 -16.91 35.04 27.11
CA THR A 18 -15.56 34.81 27.59
C THR A 18 -15.56 34.17 28.99
N ARG A 19 -14.89 33.02 29.16
CA ARG A 19 -14.45 32.51 30.47
C ARG A 19 -12.93 32.62 30.57
N GLY A 20 -12.48 33.17 31.69
CA GLY A 20 -11.12 33.56 32.00
C GLY A 20 -10.17 32.41 32.38
N PRO A 21 -8.98 32.76 32.87
CA PRO A 21 -7.85 31.84 33.04
C PRO A 21 -8.01 31.01 34.32
N VAL A 22 -7.67 29.72 34.25
CA VAL A 22 -7.51 28.87 35.43
C VAL A 22 -6.03 28.78 35.76
N GLU A 23 -5.75 29.02 37.03
CA GLU A 23 -4.47 29.10 37.70
C GLU A 23 -3.57 27.87 37.53
N SER A 24 -2.28 28.18 37.51
CA SER A 24 -1.12 27.31 37.66
C SER A 24 -0.79 27.01 39.12
N SER A 25 -0.38 25.77 39.44
CA SER A 25 0.70 25.35 40.39
C SER A 25 0.48 23.92 40.94
N PRO A 26 1.47 23.28 41.62
CA PRO A 26 2.89 23.14 41.29
C PRO A 26 3.42 21.68 41.44
N LEU A 27 4.67 21.48 41.01
CA LEU A 27 5.71 20.59 41.57
C LEU A 27 5.31 19.27 42.27
N ALA A 28 5.73 18.15 41.67
CA ALA A 28 6.15 16.97 42.43
C ALA A 28 7.43 16.39 41.82
N GLN A 29 8.54 16.67 42.51
CA GLN A 29 9.82 15.97 42.41
C GLN A 29 9.69 14.57 43.01
N PHE A 30 10.03 13.54 42.24
CA PHE A 30 10.57 12.26 42.69
C PHE A 30 11.54 11.85 41.57
N GLY A 31 12.81 11.55 41.77
CA GLY A 31 13.48 10.90 42.88
C GLY A 31 14.43 9.92 42.21
N ALA A 32 15.69 10.32 42.01
CA ALA A 32 16.73 9.49 41.42
C ALA A 32 17.30 8.53 42.49
N GLN A 33 17.34 7.23 42.18
CA GLN A 33 18.17 6.21 42.83
C GLN A 33 18.68 5.30 41.69
N ALA A 34 19.97 5.32 41.33
CA ALA A 34 21.14 4.77 42.01
C ALA A 34 21.22 3.23 41.95
N MET A 35 22.07 2.79 41.00
CA MET A 35 23.01 1.66 41.00
C MET A 35 22.58 0.30 41.60
N GLY A 36 22.51 -0.70 40.73
CA GLY A 36 22.61 -2.12 41.05
C GLY A 36 23.42 -2.83 39.97
N ASN A 37 24.72 -2.95 40.19
CA ASN A 37 25.66 -3.73 39.39
C ASN A 37 25.47 -5.21 39.74
N THR A 38 25.12 -6.03 38.75
CA THR A 38 25.21 -7.49 38.89
C THR A 38 25.72 -8.07 37.58
N ASP A 39 26.98 -8.48 37.61
CA ASP A 39 27.64 -9.26 36.59
C ASP A 39 26.89 -10.57 36.36
N CYS A 40 26.35 -10.74 35.16
CA CYS A 40 25.92 -12.03 34.65
C CYS A 40 26.76 -12.39 33.42
N HIS A 41 27.71 -13.31 33.61
CA HIS A 41 28.44 -13.97 32.55
C HIS A 41 27.45 -14.71 31.62
N ALA A 42 27.06 -14.06 30.53
CA ALA A 42 26.29 -14.69 29.48
C ALA A 42 27.23 -15.37 28.49
N VAL A 43 27.14 -16.69 28.45
CA VAL A 43 27.74 -17.59 27.46
C VAL A 43 27.44 -17.07 26.05
N THR A 44 28.49 -16.82 25.28
CA THR A 44 28.42 -16.42 23.87
C THR A 44 27.89 -17.59 23.03
N GLY A 45 26.57 -17.68 22.89
CA GLY A 45 25.94 -18.49 21.86
C GLY A 45 26.31 -17.99 20.46
N PRO A 46 26.22 -18.83 19.41
CA PRO A 46 26.53 -18.44 18.04
C PRO A 46 25.70 -17.22 17.65
N ASN A 47 26.38 -16.22 17.12
CA ASN A 47 25.84 -14.95 16.65
C ASN A 47 24.90 -15.20 15.45
N VAL A 48 23.66 -15.59 15.72
CA VAL A 48 22.61 -15.68 14.71
C VAL A 48 22.28 -14.25 14.34
N ALA A 49 22.81 -13.80 13.19
CA ALA A 49 22.50 -12.48 12.65
C ALA A 49 20.97 -12.29 12.67
N PRO A 50 20.45 -11.18 13.24
CA PRO A 50 19.03 -10.98 13.37
C PRO A 50 18.40 -11.08 11.98
N THR A 51 17.52 -12.06 11.79
CA THR A 51 16.73 -12.20 10.57
C THR A 51 16.00 -10.88 10.39
N ARG A 52 16.24 -10.20 9.26
CA ARG A 52 15.61 -8.90 8.97
C ARG A 52 14.09 -9.11 9.02
N LYS A 53 13.46 -8.69 10.11
CA LYS A 53 12.01 -8.75 10.27
C LYS A 53 11.40 -7.92 9.14
N GLY A 54 10.58 -8.55 8.30
CA GLY A 54 9.85 -7.86 7.25
C GLY A 54 8.95 -6.77 7.84
N HIS A 55 8.68 -5.73 7.05
CA HIS A 55 7.86 -4.60 7.44
C HIS A 55 6.38 -4.98 7.47
N LYS A 56 5.71 -4.75 8.60
CA LYS A 56 4.29 -5.09 8.75
C LYS A 56 3.46 -4.18 7.84
N VAL A 57 2.54 -4.73 7.05
CA VAL A 57 1.65 -3.96 6.17
C VAL A 57 0.21 -4.11 6.62
N GLN A 58 -0.47 -2.98 6.83
CA GLN A 58 -1.89 -2.95 7.21
C GLN A 58 -2.66 -1.98 6.33
N LEU A 59 -3.91 -2.32 6.01
CA LEU A 59 -4.85 -1.48 5.28
C LEU A 59 -5.88 -0.92 6.26
N ALA A 60 -6.05 0.40 6.28
CA ALA A 60 -7.14 1.05 6.98
C ALA A 60 -8.22 1.52 6.01
N VAL A 61 -9.49 1.33 6.40
CA VAL A 61 -10.65 1.64 5.57
C VAL A 61 -11.68 2.41 6.36
N THR A 62 -12.29 3.43 5.75
CA THR A 62 -13.47 4.13 6.29
C THR A 62 -14.50 4.35 5.22
N ALA A 63 -15.76 4.04 5.54
CA ALA A 63 -16.89 4.31 4.68
C ALA A 63 -17.22 5.81 4.72
N LEU A 64 -17.41 6.41 3.55
CA LEU A 64 -17.72 7.82 3.36
C LEU A 64 -19.19 7.98 2.95
N GLY A 65 -19.93 8.79 3.72
CA GLY A 65 -21.32 9.11 3.42
C GLY A 65 -22.28 7.92 3.57
N PRO A 66 -23.58 8.14 3.32
CA PRO A 66 -24.60 7.09 3.39
C PRO A 66 -24.44 6.10 2.23
N TYR A 67 -24.84 4.85 2.46
CA TYR A 67 -24.98 3.85 1.41
C TYR A 67 -26.15 4.19 0.49
N VAL A 68 -25.87 4.35 -0.80
CA VAL A 68 -26.88 4.71 -1.84
C VAL A 68 -26.78 3.75 -3.03
N GLY A 69 -26.84 2.45 -2.76
CA GLY A 69 -26.60 1.39 -3.75
C GLY A 69 -25.12 1.17 -4.09
N THR A 70 -24.25 2.09 -3.65
CA THR A 70 -22.80 1.95 -3.60
C THR A 70 -22.27 2.68 -2.36
N GLN A 71 -21.06 2.33 -1.93
CA GLN A 71 -20.38 2.92 -0.78
C GLN A 71 -19.07 3.55 -1.25
N ALA A 72 -18.88 4.84 -0.96
CA ALA A 72 -17.56 5.46 -1.11
C ALA A 72 -16.68 5.05 0.08
N TYR A 73 -15.39 4.86 -0.18
CA TYR A 73 -14.40 4.51 0.84
C TYR A 73 -13.20 5.45 0.77
N HIS A 74 -12.65 5.77 1.94
CA HIS A 74 -11.30 6.28 2.12
C HIS A 74 -10.40 5.15 2.59
N THR A 75 -9.24 5.01 1.95
CA THR A 75 -8.24 4.00 2.30
C THR A 75 -6.87 4.62 2.56
N SER A 76 -6.08 3.97 3.42
CA SER A 76 -4.67 4.27 3.65
C SER A 76 -3.90 2.99 3.97
N LEU A 77 -2.58 3.02 3.80
CA LEU A 77 -1.70 1.91 4.19
C LEU A 77 -0.80 2.32 5.35
N SER A 78 -0.70 1.47 6.35
CA SER A 78 0.36 1.55 7.35
C SER A 78 1.45 0.54 7.01
N VAL A 79 2.70 1.01 7.04
CA VAL A 79 3.88 0.14 7.04
C VAL A 79 4.60 0.33 8.38
N ASP A 80 4.67 -0.75 9.15
CA ASP A 80 5.02 -0.79 10.57
C ASP A 80 4.07 0.07 11.42
N THR A 81 4.34 1.37 11.51
CA THR A 81 3.53 2.36 12.26
C THR A 81 3.30 3.65 11.49
N VAL A 82 3.80 3.70 10.26
CA VAL A 82 3.79 4.89 9.40
C VAL A 82 2.68 4.73 8.38
N GLU A 83 1.69 5.60 8.48
CA GLU A 83 0.56 5.66 7.55
C GLU A 83 0.95 6.48 6.31
N PHE A 84 0.49 6.01 5.16
CA PHE A 84 0.58 6.67 3.87
C PHE A 84 -0.81 6.76 3.26
N SER A 85 -1.17 7.96 2.80
CA SER A 85 -2.42 8.22 2.09
C SER A 85 -2.16 9.24 0.97
N PHE A 86 -3.07 9.30 -0.02
CA PHE A 86 -3.00 10.29 -1.08
C PHE A 86 -4.09 11.35 -0.89
N SER A 87 -3.71 12.61 -1.05
CA SER A 87 -4.60 13.77 -0.91
C SER A 87 -4.24 14.86 -1.92
N GLN A 88 -4.90 16.01 -1.83
CA GLN A 88 -4.54 17.20 -2.62
C GLN A 88 -3.07 17.65 -2.42
N ARG A 89 -2.45 17.29 -1.29
CA ARG A 89 -1.04 17.56 -0.98
C ARG A 89 -0.09 16.45 -1.45
N GLY A 90 -0.53 15.59 -2.36
CA GLY A 90 0.28 14.46 -2.80
C GLY A 90 0.20 13.28 -1.83
N VAL A 91 1.25 12.44 -1.83
CA VAL A 91 1.40 11.35 -0.86
C VAL A 91 1.77 11.93 0.51
N VAL A 92 0.86 11.84 1.45
CA VAL A 92 1.00 12.31 2.84
C VAL A 92 1.42 11.15 3.73
N THR A 93 2.23 11.47 4.74
CA THR A 93 2.71 10.52 5.73
C THR A 93 2.27 10.97 7.12
N THR A 94 1.66 10.06 7.86
CA THR A 94 1.14 10.27 9.22
C THR A 94 1.44 9.05 10.08
N ARG A 95 0.96 9.01 11.32
CA ARG A 95 1.07 7.84 12.21
C ARG A 95 -0.32 7.38 12.63
N ASN A 96 -0.45 6.09 12.94
CA ASN A 96 -1.64 5.53 13.61
C ASN A 96 -2.98 5.89 12.94
N PHE A 97 -3.06 5.85 11.61
CA PHE A 97 -4.30 6.07 10.87
C PHE A 97 -4.95 7.45 11.08
N GLN A 98 -4.15 8.48 11.37
CA GLN A 98 -4.61 9.86 11.56
C GLN A 98 -5.47 10.39 10.41
N SER A 99 -5.25 9.95 9.16
CA SER A 99 -6.09 10.41 8.02
C SER A 99 -7.56 10.00 8.17
N HIS A 100 -7.86 9.01 9.01
CA HIS A 100 -9.21 8.52 9.27
C HIS A 100 -9.89 9.22 10.46
N THR A 101 -9.16 9.95 11.31
CA THR A 101 -9.70 10.53 12.56
C THR A 101 -10.75 11.62 12.34
N HIS A 102 -10.67 12.32 11.20
CA HIS A 102 -11.66 13.33 10.82
C HIS A 102 -12.86 12.74 10.08
N LEU A 103 -12.81 11.44 9.76
CA LEU A 103 -13.91 10.73 9.14
C LEU A 103 -14.77 10.12 10.24
N ARG A 104 -16.09 10.26 10.11
CA ARG A 104 -17.04 9.85 11.13
C ARG A 104 -16.87 8.36 11.47
N GLY A 105 -16.29 8.08 12.64
CA GLY A 105 -16.10 6.72 13.17
C GLY A 105 -14.89 5.95 12.61
N GLY A 106 -13.99 6.60 11.84
CA GLY A 106 -12.86 5.94 11.18
C GLY A 106 -11.62 5.72 12.06
N PRO A 107 -10.76 4.72 11.75
CA PRO A 107 -10.97 3.69 10.74
C PRO A 107 -12.00 2.63 11.17
N HIS A 108 -12.91 2.25 10.27
CA HIS A 108 -13.89 1.18 10.54
C HIS A 108 -13.26 -0.22 10.50
N HIS A 109 -12.25 -0.40 9.63
CA HIS A 109 -11.52 -1.65 9.50
C HIS A 109 -10.03 -1.38 9.42
N ILE A 110 -9.25 -2.17 10.16
CA ILE A 110 -7.80 -2.28 10.03
C ILE A 110 -7.50 -3.74 9.69
N ILE A 111 -7.04 -4.00 8.48
CA ILE A 111 -6.81 -5.33 7.93
C ILE A 111 -5.31 -5.58 7.91
N ASP A 112 -4.86 -6.65 8.57
CA ASP A 112 -3.48 -7.12 8.50
C ASP A 112 -3.25 -7.83 7.16
N LEU A 113 -2.28 -7.36 6.37
CA LEU A 113 -1.99 -7.90 5.04
C LEU A 113 -0.68 -8.69 5.01
N GLY A 114 0.00 -8.84 6.15
CA GLY A 114 1.25 -9.57 6.30
C GLY A 114 2.49 -8.67 6.33
N ASN A 115 3.62 -9.21 5.87
CA ASN A 115 4.91 -8.51 5.90
C ASN A 115 5.48 -8.31 4.50
N SER A 116 6.13 -7.18 4.27
CA SER A 116 6.89 -6.86 3.06
C SER A 116 8.39 -6.84 3.34
N SER A 117 9.21 -7.23 2.36
CA SER A 117 10.66 -6.97 2.39
C SER A 117 11.01 -5.51 2.11
N LEU A 118 10.05 -4.72 1.63
CA LEU A 118 10.21 -3.31 1.26
C LEU A 118 9.65 -2.41 2.36
N SER A 119 10.39 -1.36 2.70
CA SER A 119 9.97 -0.36 3.67
C SER A 119 8.93 0.60 3.09
N GLY A 120 8.17 1.25 3.97
CA GLY A 120 7.25 2.31 3.58
C GLY A 120 7.94 3.48 2.87
N ALA A 121 9.19 3.79 3.22
CA ALA A 121 9.99 4.82 2.56
C ALA A 121 10.34 4.46 1.11
N GLN A 122 10.71 3.20 0.84
CA GLN A 122 10.95 2.70 -0.51
C GLN A 122 9.66 2.75 -1.34
N MET A 123 8.53 2.31 -0.77
CA MET A 123 7.22 2.43 -1.40
C MET A 123 6.90 3.87 -1.75
N ALA A 124 6.97 4.79 -0.78
CA ALA A 124 6.68 6.20 -0.99
C ALA A 124 7.56 6.81 -2.09
N LYS A 125 8.87 6.51 -2.10
CA LYS A 125 9.79 6.95 -3.14
C LYS A 125 9.38 6.45 -4.54
N ALA A 126 8.94 5.19 -4.64
CA ALA A 126 8.53 4.59 -5.91
C ALA A 126 7.19 5.14 -6.42
N VAL A 127 6.21 5.39 -5.55
CA VAL A 127 4.86 5.79 -5.97
C VAL A 127 4.69 7.31 -6.13
N ARG A 128 5.43 8.14 -5.38
CA ARG A 128 5.32 9.62 -5.42
C ARG A 128 5.38 10.26 -6.81
N PRO A 129 6.23 9.79 -7.76
CA PRO A 129 6.26 10.34 -9.12
C PRO A 129 4.90 10.27 -9.84
N PHE A 130 4.09 9.27 -9.50
CA PHE A 130 2.75 9.07 -10.06
C PHE A 130 1.68 9.83 -9.29
N PHE A 131 1.86 10.07 -8.00
CA PHE A 131 0.88 10.69 -7.09
C PHE A 131 1.35 12.08 -6.61
N LYS A 132 1.45 13.01 -7.56
CA LYS A 132 1.92 14.39 -7.32
C LYS A 132 0.87 15.24 -6.61
N GLU A 133 1.33 16.30 -5.95
CA GLU A 133 0.45 17.32 -5.38
C GLU A 133 -0.47 17.93 -6.44
N GLN A 134 -1.64 18.39 -6.02
CA GLN A 134 -2.66 19.00 -6.87
C GLN A 134 -3.11 18.10 -8.04
N SER A 135 -2.88 16.80 -7.97
CA SER A 135 -3.36 15.83 -8.97
C SER A 135 -4.45 14.90 -8.43
N TYR A 136 -4.92 15.13 -7.20
CA TYR A 136 -6.01 14.37 -6.63
C TYR A 136 -7.31 14.63 -7.39
N ASP A 137 -8.00 13.55 -7.71
CA ASP A 137 -9.29 13.51 -8.38
C ASP A 137 -10.15 12.44 -7.72
N LEU A 138 -11.37 12.79 -7.32
CA LEU A 138 -12.23 11.91 -6.53
C LEU A 138 -12.56 10.59 -7.26
N LEU A 139 -12.60 10.58 -8.59
CA LEU A 139 -13.09 9.43 -9.37
C LEU A 139 -11.98 8.70 -10.13
N ARG A 140 -10.88 9.37 -10.46
CA ARG A 140 -9.82 8.79 -11.29
C ARG A 140 -8.54 8.51 -10.52
N LYS A 141 -8.23 9.36 -9.54
CA LYS A 141 -6.92 9.37 -8.89
C LYS A 141 -7.06 9.88 -7.46
N ASN A 142 -7.48 8.97 -6.59
CA ASN A 142 -7.77 9.25 -5.19
C ASN A 142 -6.94 8.35 -4.26
N CYS A 143 -7.31 8.31 -2.98
CA CYS A 143 -6.70 7.45 -1.97
C CYS A 143 -6.76 5.94 -2.31
N ASN A 144 -7.83 5.44 -2.94
CA ASN A 144 -7.99 4.03 -3.29
C ASN A 144 -7.04 3.63 -4.43
N SER A 145 -6.97 4.43 -5.50
CA SER A 145 -6.00 4.22 -6.58
C SER A 145 -4.54 4.23 -6.09
N PHE A 146 -4.23 5.09 -5.10
CA PHE A 146 -2.93 5.12 -4.43
C PHE A 146 -2.67 3.84 -3.63
N THR A 147 -3.63 3.46 -2.79
CA THR A 147 -3.55 2.26 -1.95
C THR A 147 -3.36 1.00 -2.80
N ASP A 148 -4.06 0.87 -3.93
CA ASP A 148 -3.91 -0.24 -4.88
C ASP A 148 -2.48 -0.33 -5.44
N CYS A 149 -1.95 0.79 -5.96
CA CYS A 149 -0.58 0.84 -6.49
C CYS A 149 0.48 0.54 -5.41
N ALA A 150 0.29 1.07 -4.20
CA ALA A 150 1.21 0.87 -3.09
C ALA A 150 1.17 -0.57 -2.55
N LEU A 151 -0.01 -1.21 -2.49
CA LEU A 151 -0.16 -2.62 -2.17
C LEU A 151 0.52 -3.52 -3.19
N PHE A 152 0.36 -3.21 -4.48
CA PHE A 152 1.03 -3.96 -5.53
C PHE A 152 2.54 -3.89 -5.37
N PHE A 153 3.09 -2.71 -5.10
CA PHE A 153 4.52 -2.54 -4.89
C PHE A 153 5.03 -3.35 -3.70
N LEU A 154 4.37 -3.22 -2.53
CA LEU A 154 4.79 -3.85 -1.27
C LEU A 154 4.60 -5.37 -1.28
N LEU A 155 3.45 -5.86 -1.74
CA LEU A 155 2.99 -7.23 -1.53
C LEU A 155 2.68 -7.98 -2.84
N GLY A 156 2.70 -7.32 -3.99
CA GLY A 156 2.30 -7.92 -5.27
C GLY A 156 0.79 -8.19 -5.35
N ARG A 157 -0.02 -7.56 -4.49
CA ARG A 157 -1.47 -7.73 -4.40
C ARG A 157 -2.20 -6.46 -4.80
N ARG A 158 -3.39 -6.61 -5.36
CA ARG A 158 -4.29 -5.51 -5.70
C ARG A 158 -5.23 -5.20 -4.53
N LEU A 159 -5.73 -3.97 -4.47
CA LEU A 159 -6.83 -3.60 -3.57
C LEU A 159 -8.12 -4.34 -4.00
N GLU A 160 -8.93 -4.78 -3.04
CA GLU A 160 -10.19 -5.45 -3.36
C GLU A 160 -11.13 -4.53 -4.15
N ALA A 161 -11.75 -5.07 -5.20
CA ALA A 161 -12.56 -4.31 -6.16
C ALA A 161 -13.68 -3.49 -5.50
N LYS A 162 -14.25 -3.98 -4.39
CA LYS A 162 -15.31 -3.28 -3.63
C LYS A 162 -14.91 -1.88 -3.15
N TYR A 163 -13.61 -1.64 -2.92
CA TYR A 163 -13.09 -0.33 -2.52
C TYR A 163 -12.86 0.61 -3.72
N CYS A 164 -12.87 0.07 -4.94
CA CYS A 164 -12.72 0.81 -6.21
C CYS A 164 -14.03 0.93 -7.00
N GLU A 165 -15.15 0.36 -6.50
CA GLU A 165 -16.44 0.32 -7.20
C GLU A 165 -16.91 1.69 -7.68
N LEU A 166 -16.76 2.74 -6.85
CA LEU A 166 -17.19 4.08 -7.22
C LEU A 166 -16.47 4.60 -8.48
N GLU A 167 -15.20 4.24 -8.66
CA GLU A 167 -14.40 4.60 -9.83
C GLU A 167 -14.85 3.82 -11.06
N GLN A 168 -15.05 2.50 -10.90
CA GLN A 168 -15.44 1.59 -11.97
C GLN A 168 -16.82 1.96 -12.52
N ILE A 169 -17.79 2.23 -11.64
CA ILE A 169 -19.15 2.58 -12.04
C ILE A 169 -19.18 4.01 -12.59
N ALA A 170 -18.29 4.93 -12.17
CA ALA A 170 -18.24 6.30 -12.71
C ALA A 170 -17.87 6.35 -14.20
N THR A 171 -17.17 5.33 -14.70
CA THR A 171 -16.91 5.14 -16.13
C THR A 171 -18.19 4.88 -16.94
N SER A 172 -19.28 4.46 -16.29
CA SER A 172 -20.60 4.21 -16.89
C SER A 172 -21.51 5.45 -16.70
N ALA A 173 -21.41 6.41 -17.62
CA ALA A 173 -21.45 7.85 -17.34
C ALA A 173 -22.76 8.55 -16.86
N ASP A 174 -23.97 7.97 -16.88
CA ASP A 174 -25.17 8.82 -16.65
C ASP A 174 -25.76 8.81 -15.22
N LYS A 175 -25.65 7.72 -14.47
CA LYS A 175 -26.28 7.62 -13.12
C LYS A 175 -25.44 8.24 -12.01
N LEU A 176 -24.13 8.41 -12.20
CA LEU A 176 -23.20 8.80 -11.13
C LEU A 176 -22.92 10.29 -11.02
N MET A 177 -23.16 11.09 -12.05
CA MET A 177 -23.08 12.56 -11.90
C MET A 177 -23.98 13.05 -10.76
N GLY A 178 -25.14 12.40 -10.53
CA GLY A 178 -26.00 12.65 -9.37
C GLY A 178 -25.40 12.21 -8.03
N ILE A 179 -24.91 10.97 -7.94
CA ILE A 179 -24.36 10.39 -6.69
C ILE A 179 -23.05 11.08 -6.28
N VAL A 180 -22.16 11.34 -7.23
CA VAL A 180 -20.90 12.04 -6.98
C VAL A 180 -21.16 13.45 -6.49
N ARG A 181 -22.17 14.15 -7.04
CA ARG A 181 -22.63 15.43 -6.50
C ARG A 181 -23.12 15.26 -5.07
N VAL A 182 -23.95 14.28 -4.76
CA VAL A 182 -24.42 14.06 -3.37
C VAL A 182 -23.24 13.82 -2.41
N LEU A 183 -22.26 12.99 -2.78
CA LEU A 183 -21.09 12.68 -1.95
C LEU A 183 -20.11 13.84 -1.82
N SER A 184 -19.99 14.66 -2.86
CA SER A 184 -19.18 15.89 -2.86
C SER A 184 -19.96 17.12 -2.39
N LEU A 185 -21.19 16.95 -1.92
CA LEU A 185 -22.12 18.03 -1.58
C LEU A 185 -22.39 19.02 -2.74
N GLY A 186 -22.15 18.60 -3.98
CA GLY A 186 -22.42 19.33 -5.20
C GLY A 186 -21.16 19.87 -5.88
N ASP A 187 -20.03 19.87 -5.19
CA ASP A 187 -18.85 20.65 -5.55
C ASP A 187 -17.75 19.84 -6.27
N TYR A 188 -18.06 18.61 -6.71
CA TYR A 188 -17.08 17.85 -7.49
C TYR A 188 -16.78 18.52 -8.83
N ALA A 189 -15.53 18.98 -8.95
CA ALA A 189 -14.92 19.40 -10.21
C ALA A 189 -13.79 18.40 -10.57
N PRO A 190 -13.86 17.74 -11.75
CA PRO A 190 -12.78 16.87 -12.21
C PRO A 190 -11.45 17.61 -12.28
N ASN A 191 -10.38 16.94 -11.87
CA ASN A 191 -9.03 17.48 -11.96
C ASN A 191 -8.40 17.12 -13.32
N PRO A 192 -8.14 18.09 -14.21
CA PRO A 192 -7.59 17.80 -15.53
C PRO A 192 -6.22 17.12 -15.48
N ARG A 193 -5.46 17.25 -14.39
CA ARG A 193 -4.16 16.57 -14.19
C ARG A 193 -4.30 15.06 -13.97
N ALA A 194 -5.51 14.56 -13.70
CA ALA A 194 -5.79 13.14 -13.57
C ALA A 194 -6.36 12.51 -14.86
N ASN A 195 -6.59 13.28 -15.93
CA ASN A 195 -7.22 12.77 -17.16
C ASN A 195 -6.44 11.63 -17.83
N SER A 196 -5.12 11.66 -17.76
CA SER A 196 -4.24 10.64 -18.35
C SER A 196 -3.73 9.64 -17.30
N PHE A 197 -4.32 9.61 -16.11
CA PHE A 197 -3.91 8.66 -15.08
C PHE A 197 -4.53 7.29 -15.36
N SER A 198 -3.68 6.26 -15.35
CA SER A 198 -4.05 4.85 -15.51
C SER A 198 -3.38 4.06 -14.40
N ILE A 199 -4.18 3.35 -13.61
CA ILE A 199 -3.68 2.49 -12.53
C ILE A 199 -2.78 1.39 -13.11
N GLU A 200 -3.19 0.79 -14.23
CA GLU A 200 -2.45 -0.30 -14.87
C GLU A 200 -1.09 0.16 -15.39
N ASP A 201 -0.99 1.37 -15.97
CA ASP A 201 0.27 1.95 -16.42
C ASP A 201 1.23 2.18 -15.24
N VAL A 202 0.69 2.58 -14.08
CA VAL A 202 1.48 2.79 -12.86
C VAL A 202 1.97 1.46 -12.32
N ILE A 203 1.11 0.45 -12.25
CA ILE A 203 1.44 -0.90 -11.80
C ILE A 203 2.51 -1.54 -12.68
N GLU A 204 2.41 -1.42 -14.00
CA GLU A 204 3.43 -1.91 -14.93
C GLU A 204 4.81 -1.27 -14.64
N LYS A 205 4.83 0.06 -14.44
CA LYS A 205 6.07 0.79 -14.11
C LYS A 205 6.63 0.42 -12.75
N LEU A 206 5.77 0.24 -11.75
CA LEU A 206 6.17 -0.20 -10.41
C LEU A 206 6.73 -1.63 -10.42
N GLY A 207 6.16 -2.52 -11.24
CA GLY A 207 6.69 -3.87 -11.46
C GLY A 207 8.11 -3.85 -12.01
N LYS A 208 8.37 -3.00 -13.02
CA LYS A 208 9.72 -2.80 -13.57
C LYS A 208 10.70 -2.26 -12.53
N LEU A 209 10.28 -1.30 -11.70
CA LEU A 209 11.13 -0.73 -10.64
C LEU A 209 11.46 -1.74 -9.55
N LYS A 210 10.51 -2.60 -9.18
CA LYS A 210 10.71 -3.65 -8.17
C LYS A 210 11.80 -4.63 -8.60
N MET A 211 11.82 -5.02 -9.87
CA MET A 211 12.86 -5.91 -10.41
C MET A 211 14.24 -5.23 -10.38
N VAL A 212 14.36 -4.00 -10.89
CA VAL A 212 15.64 -3.29 -10.95
C VAL A 212 16.27 -3.05 -9.56
N GLY A 213 15.45 -2.89 -8.52
CA GLY A 213 15.91 -2.74 -7.14
C GLY A 213 16.41 -4.05 -6.50
N GLU A 214 15.84 -5.19 -6.89
CA GLU A 214 16.26 -6.53 -6.42
C GLU A 214 17.53 -7.02 -7.15
N ASP A 215 17.77 -6.50 -8.37
CA ASP A 215 18.83 -6.96 -9.26
C ASP A 215 20.26 -6.62 -8.82
N LYS A 216 20.45 -5.66 -7.91
CA LYS A 216 21.80 -5.23 -7.50
C LYS A 216 22.31 -5.83 -6.19
N GLU A 217 21.44 -6.40 -5.35
CA GLU A 217 21.87 -6.99 -4.06
C GLU A 217 21.38 -8.42 -3.81
N ASN A 218 20.40 -8.95 -4.57
CA ASN A 218 19.73 -10.18 -4.12
C ASN A 218 19.33 -11.22 -5.20
N ILE A 219 19.64 -11.03 -6.49
CA ILE A 219 19.43 -12.12 -7.48
C ILE A 219 20.25 -13.38 -7.10
N GLY A 220 21.43 -13.21 -6.50
CA GLY A 220 22.22 -14.33 -5.99
C GLY A 220 21.59 -15.09 -4.82
N ASN A 221 20.46 -14.63 -4.28
CA ASN A 221 19.93 -15.09 -3.01
C ASN A 221 18.39 -15.21 -2.98
N ARG A 222 17.77 -15.65 -4.09
CA ARG A 222 16.43 -16.29 -4.01
C ARG A 222 16.46 -17.62 -3.27
N GLY A 223 17.63 -18.07 -2.81
CA GLY A 223 17.78 -19.19 -1.90
C GLY A 223 17.33 -20.52 -2.48
N TYR A 224 17.31 -20.65 -3.81
CA TYR A 224 17.07 -21.93 -4.45
C TYR A 224 18.13 -22.92 -4.01
N LYS A 225 17.73 -24.14 -3.66
CA LYS A 225 18.64 -25.21 -3.22
C LYS A 225 18.50 -26.43 -4.12
N PRO A 226 19.59 -27.16 -4.41
CA PRO A 226 19.50 -28.50 -4.98
C PRO A 226 18.46 -29.35 -4.24
N GLY A 227 17.59 -30.03 -4.98
CA GLY A 227 16.48 -30.84 -4.48
C GLY A 227 15.16 -30.07 -4.27
N GLN A 228 15.13 -28.75 -4.43
CA GLN A 228 13.93 -27.96 -4.20
C GLN A 228 12.92 -28.09 -5.35
N HIS A 229 11.64 -28.29 -5.02
CA HIS A 229 10.54 -28.29 -5.98
C HIS A 229 10.17 -26.87 -6.41
N VAL A 230 10.03 -26.67 -7.71
CA VAL A 230 9.79 -25.38 -8.37
C VAL A 230 8.86 -25.57 -9.57
N GLU A 231 8.33 -24.48 -10.08
CA GLU A 231 7.62 -24.47 -11.36
C GLU A 231 8.35 -23.56 -12.35
N VAL A 232 8.41 -24.02 -13.59
CA VAL A 232 9.10 -23.34 -14.69
C VAL A 232 8.09 -22.96 -15.77
N LEU A 233 8.11 -21.71 -16.21
CA LEU A 233 7.25 -21.26 -17.30
C LEU A 233 7.71 -21.88 -18.63
N SER A 234 6.89 -22.77 -19.19
CA SER A 234 7.15 -23.46 -20.46
C SER A 234 6.44 -22.76 -21.63
N LYS A 235 7.23 -22.35 -22.63
CA LYS A 235 6.69 -21.79 -23.88
C LYS A 235 5.93 -22.83 -24.71
N MET A 236 6.40 -24.09 -24.71
CA MET A 236 5.77 -25.18 -25.46
C MET A 236 4.42 -25.56 -24.86
N ASN A 237 4.34 -25.66 -23.52
CA ASN A 237 3.11 -26.06 -22.83
C ASN A 237 2.20 -24.87 -22.49
N LYS A 238 2.61 -23.64 -22.85
CA LYS A 238 1.89 -22.38 -22.55
C LYS A 238 1.47 -22.26 -21.08
N GLY A 239 2.31 -22.72 -20.16
CA GLY A 239 1.96 -22.82 -18.74
C GLY A 239 3.14 -23.14 -17.83
N TRP A 240 2.88 -23.21 -16.54
CA TRP A 240 3.85 -23.59 -15.51
C TRP A 240 3.99 -25.11 -15.46
N VAL A 241 5.23 -25.61 -15.41
CA VAL A 241 5.54 -27.03 -15.39
C VAL A 241 6.41 -27.34 -14.19
N SER A 242 6.05 -28.38 -13.44
CA SER A 242 6.80 -28.88 -12.29
C SER A 242 8.23 -29.26 -12.65
N ALA A 243 9.17 -28.89 -11.79
CA ALA A 243 10.57 -29.26 -11.91
C ALA A 243 11.24 -29.31 -10.53
N THR A 244 12.43 -29.89 -10.48
CA THR A 244 13.30 -29.92 -9.31
C THR A 244 14.60 -29.20 -9.62
N VAL A 245 15.04 -28.34 -8.70
CA VAL A 245 16.34 -27.68 -8.81
C VAL A 245 17.44 -28.73 -8.69
N LEU A 246 18.29 -28.85 -9.70
CA LEU A 246 19.47 -29.72 -9.68
C LEU A 246 20.67 -29.00 -9.08
N THR A 247 21.01 -27.84 -9.63
CA THR A 247 22.20 -27.09 -9.25
C THR A 247 21.92 -25.60 -9.27
N VAL A 248 22.66 -24.87 -8.44
CA VAL A 248 22.70 -23.42 -8.43
C VAL A 248 24.16 -23.00 -8.56
N THR A 249 24.48 -22.25 -9.60
CA THR A 249 25.86 -21.81 -9.85
C THR A 249 26.24 -20.64 -8.93
N GLN A 250 27.54 -20.35 -8.78
CA GLN A 250 28.01 -19.17 -8.04
C GLN A 250 27.48 -17.85 -8.63
N ALA A 251 27.20 -17.82 -9.94
CA ALA A 251 26.60 -16.67 -10.62
C ALA A 251 25.06 -16.60 -10.45
N GLY A 252 24.47 -17.52 -9.68
CA GLY A 252 23.04 -17.59 -9.40
C GLY A 252 22.19 -18.20 -10.53
N ALA A 253 22.79 -18.82 -11.55
CA ALA A 253 22.01 -19.57 -12.54
C ALA A 253 21.47 -20.86 -11.92
N VAL A 254 20.22 -21.21 -12.24
CA VAL A 254 19.55 -22.40 -11.68
C VAL A 254 19.33 -23.41 -12.80
N THR A 255 19.85 -24.62 -12.61
CA THR A 255 19.51 -25.75 -13.49
C THR A 255 18.37 -26.53 -12.86
N VAL A 256 17.31 -26.77 -13.63
CA VAL A 256 16.13 -27.51 -13.21
C VAL A 256 15.96 -28.77 -14.05
N LEU A 257 15.42 -29.82 -13.43
CA LEU A 257 15.00 -31.07 -14.08
C LEU A 257 13.48 -31.11 -14.09
N TYR A 258 12.87 -31.14 -15.28
CA TYR A 258 11.42 -31.27 -15.40
C TYR A 258 10.95 -32.63 -14.88
N GLU A 259 9.72 -32.65 -14.35
CA GLU A 259 9.07 -33.88 -13.92
C GLU A 259 9.02 -34.90 -15.08
N GLY A 260 9.42 -36.15 -14.84
CA GLY A 260 9.67 -37.16 -15.88
C GLY A 260 11.15 -37.32 -16.29
N GLY A 261 12.04 -36.44 -15.83
CA GLY A 261 13.50 -36.67 -15.82
C GLY A 261 14.23 -36.61 -17.16
N GLN A 262 13.52 -36.43 -18.29
CA GLN A 262 14.15 -36.43 -19.62
C GLN A 262 14.67 -35.06 -20.07
N HIS A 263 14.19 -33.98 -19.46
CA HIS A 263 14.51 -32.63 -19.89
C HIS A 263 15.06 -31.80 -18.74
N ARG A 264 16.16 -31.08 -19.00
CA ARG A 264 16.73 -30.10 -18.09
C ARG A 264 16.82 -28.74 -18.76
N LYS A 265 16.76 -27.68 -17.95
CA LYS A 265 16.94 -26.31 -18.41
C LYS A 265 17.82 -25.54 -17.45
N GLU A 266 18.82 -24.85 -17.98
CA GLU A 266 19.55 -23.83 -17.24
C GLU A 266 18.85 -22.49 -17.41
N ILE A 267 18.58 -21.83 -16.29
CA ILE A 267 17.89 -20.55 -16.23
C ILE A 267 18.89 -19.52 -15.70
N PRO A 268 19.31 -18.56 -16.54
CA PRO A 268 20.19 -17.48 -16.11
C PRO A 268 19.57 -16.72 -14.94
N SER A 269 20.42 -16.25 -14.04
CA SER A 269 20.01 -15.55 -12.81
C SER A 269 19.07 -14.37 -13.08
N LYS A 270 19.33 -13.60 -14.15
CA LYS A 270 18.50 -12.49 -14.65
C LYS A 270 17.09 -12.89 -15.15
N GLU A 271 16.87 -14.15 -15.46
CA GLU A 271 15.58 -14.66 -15.97
C GLU A 271 14.73 -15.32 -14.88
N LEU A 272 15.35 -15.72 -13.76
CA LEU A 272 14.69 -16.47 -12.68
C LEU A 272 13.37 -15.84 -12.24
N ALA A 273 13.33 -14.51 -12.13
CA ALA A 273 12.14 -13.79 -11.70
C ALA A 273 10.91 -14.01 -12.57
N ASN A 274 11.11 -14.25 -13.86
CA ASN A 274 10.05 -14.31 -14.85
C ASN A 274 9.69 -15.75 -15.24
N VAL A 275 10.63 -16.68 -15.07
CA VAL A 275 10.47 -18.05 -15.60
C VAL A 275 10.53 -19.13 -14.52
N LEU A 276 10.86 -18.78 -13.27
CA LEU A 276 10.97 -19.73 -12.17
C LEU A 276 10.24 -19.23 -10.93
N ARG A 277 9.38 -20.06 -10.35
CA ARG A 277 8.72 -19.78 -9.06
C ARG A 277 8.77 -20.99 -8.13
N LEU A 278 8.60 -20.75 -6.84
CA LEU A 278 8.47 -21.83 -5.87
C LEU A 278 7.16 -22.57 -6.13
N TYR A 279 7.21 -23.89 -6.05
CA TYR A 279 5.99 -24.69 -6.04
C TYR A 279 5.24 -24.37 -4.75
N THR A 280 4.14 -23.62 -4.86
CA THR A 280 3.15 -23.54 -3.79
C THR A 280 2.19 -24.68 -4.03
N ALA A 281 2.19 -25.67 -3.14
CA ALA A 281 1.06 -26.58 -3.04
C ALA A 281 -0.17 -25.69 -2.79
N GLN A 282 -0.95 -25.42 -3.84
CA GLN A 282 -2.29 -24.92 -3.62
C GLN A 282 -3.03 -26.08 -2.97
N ASP A 283 -3.58 -25.83 -1.79
CA ASP A 283 -4.51 -26.72 -1.11
C ASP A 283 -5.50 -27.27 -2.13
N ASN A 284 -5.49 -28.61 -2.30
CA ASN A 284 -6.57 -29.32 -2.99
C ASN A 284 -7.90 -29.07 -2.26
#